data_AF-A0A368GH50-F1
#
_entry.id   AF-A0A368GH50-F1
#
_cell.length_a   1.000
_cell.length_b   1.000
_cell.length_c   1.000
_cell.angle_alpha   90.00
_cell.angle_beta   90.00
_cell.angle_gamma   90.00
#
_symmetry.space_group_name_H-M   'P 1'
#
loop_
_entity.id
_entity.type
_entity.pdbx_description
1 polymer ?
#
loop_
_entity_poly.entity_id
_entity_poly.type
_entity_poly.pdbx_seq_one_letter_code
_entity_poly.pdbx_strand_id
1 'polypeptide(L)'
;MEDYNHNLTLFSVVRHPIDRFLSGYVDKCINEKHYFKKEKRCFGCKEDIRCFVEKLHKNLFEYYTNTTKNSSITYYYVRHFAPQTWYCNFKEHKNDYILVDYHTGPKGIEMTAKEFDKIFEQVQVPADMRALIQSEMLSKSGSP
;
A
#
# COMPACT_ATOMS: atom_id res chain seq x y z
N MET A 1 6.01 -18.19 13.19
CA MET A 1 4.57 -18.10 13.55
C MET A 1 4.14 -19.50 13.91
N GLU A 2 4.61 -19.98 15.05
CA GLU A 2 4.09 -21.21 15.64
C GLU A 2 3.68 -20.82 17.06
N ASP A 3 2.50 -21.27 17.44
CA ASP A 3 1.84 -21.11 18.75
C ASP A 3 0.84 -19.94 18.90
N TYR A 4 -0.20 -19.92 18.06
CA TYR A 4 -1.51 -19.39 18.45
C TYR A 4 -2.61 -20.39 18.08
N ASN A 5 -3.10 -21.13 19.08
CA ASN A 5 -4.21 -22.07 18.99
C ASN A 5 -5.59 -21.35 19.04
N HIS A 6 -5.73 -20.27 18.28
CA HIS A 6 -6.97 -19.53 18.10
C HIS A 6 -7.28 -19.45 16.61
N ASN A 7 -8.57 -19.55 16.24
CA ASN A 7 -9.03 -19.32 14.87
C ASN A 7 -8.64 -17.90 14.44
N LEU A 8 -7.46 -17.75 13.85
CA LEU A 8 -6.89 -16.48 13.43
C LEU A 8 -7.61 -16.01 12.17
N THR A 9 -8.25 -14.85 12.25
CA THR A 9 -8.78 -14.18 11.07
C THR A 9 -7.73 -13.21 10.54
N LEU A 10 -7.20 -13.51 9.36
CA LEU A 10 -6.28 -12.64 8.65
C LEU A 10 -7.08 -11.79 7.66
N PHE A 11 -6.80 -10.49 7.61
CA PHE A 11 -7.34 -9.62 6.55
C PHE A 11 -6.28 -8.67 6.05
N SER A 12 -6.38 -8.27 4.78
CA SER A 12 -5.44 -7.39 4.10
C SER A 12 -6.18 -6.35 3.28
N VAL A 13 -5.70 -5.11 3.38
CA VAL A 13 -6.26 -3.99 2.61
C VAL A 13 -5.58 -3.93 1.25
N VAL A 14 -6.35 -4.14 0.20
CA VAL A 14 -5.89 -4.06 -1.19
C VAL A 14 -6.41 -2.79 -1.84
N ARG A 15 -5.62 -2.21 -2.73
CA ARG A 15 -5.99 -1.01 -3.50
C ARG A 15 -5.92 -1.34 -4.97
N HIS A 16 -6.74 -0.67 -5.77
CA HIS A 16 -6.61 -0.74 -7.22
C HIS A 16 -5.17 -0.39 -7.63
N PRO A 17 -4.47 -1.24 -8.42
CA PRO A 17 -3.04 -1.06 -8.69
C PRO A 17 -2.69 0.29 -9.31
N ILE A 18 -3.55 0.81 -10.19
CA ILE A 18 -3.36 2.11 -10.85
C ILE A 18 -3.46 3.24 -9.83
N ASP A 19 -4.46 3.22 -8.95
CA ASP A 19 -4.68 4.28 -7.95
C ASP A 19 -3.54 4.30 -6.94
N ARG A 20 -3.07 3.13 -6.52
CA ARG A 20 -1.90 2.99 -5.64
C ARG A 20 -0.66 3.54 -6.32
N PHE A 21 -0.44 3.20 -7.59
CA PHE A 21 0.70 3.68 -8.36
C PHE A 21 0.69 5.21 -8.49
N LEU A 22 -0.43 5.81 -8.91
CA LEU A 22 -0.57 7.25 -9.08
C LEU A 22 -0.41 8.00 -7.75
N SER A 23 -1.06 7.52 -6.69
CA SER A 23 -0.93 8.06 -5.34
C SER A 23 0.52 7.99 -4.85
N GLY A 24 1.20 6.86 -5.07
CA GLY A 24 2.61 6.70 -4.75
C GLY A 24 3.51 7.62 -5.57
N TYR A 25 3.23 7.81 -6.86
CA TYR A 25 4.00 8.72 -7.71
C TYR A 25 3.88 10.17 -7.23
N VAL A 26 2.66 10.65 -6.97
CA VAL A 26 2.44 11.99 -6.44
C VAL A 26 3.16 12.18 -5.11
N ASP A 27 3.02 11.23 -4.19
CA ASP A 27 3.65 11.30 -2.88
C ASP A 27 5.19 11.31 -2.99
N LYS A 28 5.77 10.27 -3.59
CA LYS A 28 7.21 10.00 -3.59
C LYS A 28 8.02 10.81 -4.62
N CYS A 29 7.39 11.27 -5.71
CA CYS A 29 8.05 12.05 -6.76
C CYS A 29 7.75 13.54 -6.70
N ILE A 30 6.52 13.91 -6.35
CA ILE A 30 6.08 15.31 -6.42
C ILE A 30 6.15 15.97 -5.05
N ASN A 31 5.59 15.35 -4.01
CA ASN A 31 5.46 15.97 -2.68
C ASN A 31 6.72 15.85 -1.83
N GLU A 32 7.39 14.69 -1.87
CA GLU A 32 8.56 14.36 -1.06
C GLU A 32 9.87 14.99 -1.58
N LYS A 33 9.88 16.31 -1.73
CA LYS A 33 10.98 17.02 -2.38
C LYS A 33 12.31 16.99 -1.60
N HIS A 34 12.25 16.67 -0.31
CA HIS A 34 13.38 16.73 0.61
C HIS A 34 14.25 15.46 0.66
N TYR A 35 13.72 14.30 0.26
CA TYR A 35 14.47 13.03 0.33
C TYR A 35 15.62 12.94 -0.69
N PHE A 36 15.42 13.45 -1.90
CA PHE A 36 16.43 13.44 -2.95
C PHE A 36 16.49 14.76 -3.73
N LYS A 37 17.71 15.14 -4.12
CA LYS A 37 17.95 16.25 -5.05
C LYS A 37 17.17 16.05 -6.36
N LYS A 38 16.73 17.16 -6.96
CA LYS A 38 15.83 17.18 -8.14
C LYS A 38 16.36 16.31 -9.30
N GLU A 39 17.68 16.25 -9.49
CA GLU A 39 18.33 15.53 -10.58
C GLU A 39 18.30 14.02 -10.40
N LYS A 40 18.15 13.54 -9.15
CA LYS A 40 18.17 12.11 -8.79
C LYS A 40 16.79 11.55 -8.46
N ARG A 41 15.84 12.43 -8.10
CA ARG A 41 14.48 12.04 -7.73
C ARG A 41 13.79 11.27 -8.85
N CYS A 42 13.08 10.21 -8.48
CA CYS A 42 12.33 9.33 -9.37
C CYS A 42 13.18 8.89 -10.56
N PHE A 43 14.35 8.35 -10.22
CA PHE A 43 15.36 7.88 -11.17
C PHE A 43 15.88 8.95 -12.15
N GLY A 44 15.79 10.23 -11.76
CA GLY A 44 16.15 11.38 -12.58
C GLY A 44 15.15 11.68 -13.71
N CYS A 45 13.92 11.18 -13.61
CA CYS A 45 12.86 11.44 -14.61
C CYS A 45 12.14 12.78 -14.42
N LYS A 46 12.45 13.54 -13.35
CA LYS A 46 11.76 14.79 -13.03
C LYS A 46 10.24 14.54 -12.90
N GLU A 47 9.43 15.11 -13.78
CA GLU A 47 7.96 14.99 -13.80
C GLU A 47 7.46 14.16 -15.00
N ASP A 48 8.36 13.47 -15.70
CA ASP A 48 8.00 12.55 -16.79
C ASP A 48 7.61 11.19 -16.22
N ILE A 49 6.29 10.94 -16.16
CA ILE A 49 5.74 9.69 -15.66
C ILE A 49 6.07 8.50 -16.56
N ARG A 50 6.21 8.71 -17.88
CA ARG A 50 6.56 7.63 -18.81
C ARG A 50 7.99 7.17 -18.56
N CYS A 51 8.93 8.11 -18.45
CA CYS A 51 10.31 7.81 -18.05
C CYS A 51 10.35 7.06 -16.72
N PHE A 52 9.53 7.50 -15.75
CA PHE A 52 9.49 6.86 -14.43
C PHE A 52 9.00 5.41 -14.52
N VAL A 53 7.90 5.14 -15.25
CA VAL A 53 7.37 3.78 -15.43
C VAL A 53 8.41 2.87 -16.09
N GLU A 54 9.07 3.34 -17.15
CA GLU A 54 10.10 2.56 -17.87
C GLU A 54 11.27 2.21 -16.94
N LYS A 55 11.78 3.18 -16.18
CA LYS A 55 12.88 2.95 -15.22
C LYS A 55 12.43 2.11 -14.03
N LEU A 56 11.25 2.33 -13.49
CA LEU A 56 10.70 1.56 -12.39
C LEU A 56 10.57 0.10 -12.79
N HIS A 57 9.97 -0.20 -13.94
CA HIS A 57 9.84 -1.56 -14.45
C HIS A 57 11.20 -2.24 -14.59
N LYS A 58 12.19 -1.56 -15.18
CA LYS A 58 13.56 -2.05 -15.26
C LYS A 58 14.16 -2.38 -13.89
N ASN A 59 14.08 -1.45 -12.93
CA ASN A 59 14.65 -1.66 -11.59
C ASN A 59 13.90 -2.75 -10.82
N LEU A 60 12.58 -2.87 -10.97
CA LEU A 60 11.81 -3.97 -10.37
C LEU A 60 12.25 -5.31 -10.93
N PHE A 61 12.38 -5.42 -12.26
CA PHE A 61 12.83 -6.66 -12.88
C PHE A 61 14.25 -7.04 -12.44
N GLU A 62 15.17 -6.07 -12.43
CA GLU A 62 16.54 -6.26 -11.91
C GLU A 62 16.54 -6.67 -10.43
N TYR A 63 15.59 -6.19 -9.62
CA TYR A 63 15.48 -6.54 -8.20
C TYR A 63 14.99 -7.98 -8.06
N TYR A 64 13.98 -8.34 -8.83
CA TYR A 64 13.43 -9.69 -8.89
C TYR A 64 14.48 -10.73 -9.35
N THR A 65 15.31 -10.38 -10.33
CA THR A 65 16.38 -11.26 -10.84
C THR A 65 17.70 -11.15 -10.08
N ASN A 66 17.75 -10.36 -8.99
CA ASN A 66 18.95 -10.11 -8.19
C ASN A 66 20.17 -9.58 -8.99
N THR A 67 19.91 -8.74 -10.00
CA THR A 67 20.93 -8.09 -10.86
C THR A 67 21.03 -6.58 -10.63
N THR A 68 20.27 -6.05 -9.68
CA THR A 68 20.22 -4.61 -9.36
C THR A 68 21.57 -4.10 -8.85
N LYS A 69 21.98 -2.93 -9.36
CA LYS A 69 23.06 -2.16 -8.72
C LYS A 69 22.50 -1.46 -7.48
N ASN A 70 22.90 -1.91 -6.29
CA ASN A 70 22.46 -1.35 -5.03
C ASN A 70 22.76 0.15 -4.95
N SER A 71 21.72 0.97 -5.08
CA SER A 71 21.76 2.39 -4.79
C SER A 71 20.62 2.73 -3.83
N SER A 72 20.85 3.68 -2.92
CA SER A 72 19.83 4.13 -1.96
C SER A 72 18.57 4.64 -2.66
N ILE A 73 18.72 5.24 -3.83
CA ILE A 73 17.62 5.73 -4.67
C ILE A 73 16.81 4.56 -5.26
N THR A 74 17.49 3.57 -5.84
CA THR A 74 16.81 2.39 -6.38
C THR A 74 16.06 1.64 -5.29
N TYR A 75 16.71 1.41 -4.15
CA TYR A 75 16.09 0.76 -3.02
C TYR A 75 14.86 1.52 -2.52
N TYR A 76 14.94 2.86 -2.42
CA TYR A 76 13.83 3.72 -1.99
C TYR A 76 12.60 3.60 -2.89
N TYR A 77 12.78 3.65 -4.21
CA TYR A 77 11.64 3.59 -5.12
C TYR A 77 11.13 2.16 -5.29
N VAL A 78 12.01 1.16 -5.39
CA VAL A 78 11.58 -0.25 -5.45
C VAL A 78 10.73 -0.60 -4.23
N ARG A 79 11.14 -0.24 -3.01
CA ARG A 79 10.34 -0.58 -1.80
C ARG A 79 8.97 0.10 -1.72
N HIS A 80 8.77 1.24 -2.39
CA HIS A 80 7.50 1.96 -2.36
C HIS A 80 6.54 1.51 -3.47
N PHE A 81 7.09 1.06 -4.60
CA PHE A 81 6.33 0.72 -5.80
C PHE A 81 6.31 -0.76 -6.16
N ALA A 82 7.07 -1.61 -5.45
CA ALA A 82 7.02 -3.05 -5.66
C ALA A 82 5.60 -3.59 -5.41
N PRO A 83 5.20 -4.63 -6.16
CA PRO A 83 3.92 -5.30 -5.95
C PRO A 83 3.72 -5.69 -4.48
N GLN A 84 2.50 -5.51 -3.97
CA GLN A 84 2.13 -5.92 -2.61
C GLN A 84 2.43 -7.42 -2.35
N THR A 85 2.32 -8.23 -3.40
CA THR A 85 2.59 -9.66 -3.39
C THR A 85 4.05 -10.04 -3.14
N TRP A 86 4.99 -9.09 -3.25
CA TRP A 86 6.42 -9.34 -2.98
C TRP A 86 6.76 -9.30 -1.48
N TYR A 87 5.82 -8.84 -0.65
CA TYR A 87 6.01 -8.73 0.79
C TYR A 87 5.32 -9.86 1.52
N CYS A 88 5.92 -10.29 2.64
CA CYS A 88 5.29 -11.18 3.63
C CYS A 88 4.78 -12.52 3.07
N ASN A 89 5.39 -13.05 1.99
CA ASN A 89 4.90 -14.25 1.28
C ASN A 89 3.41 -14.16 0.93
N PHE A 90 2.92 -12.94 0.67
CA PHE A 90 1.50 -12.69 0.44
C PHE A 90 1.01 -13.39 -0.83
N LYS A 91 1.89 -13.67 -1.79
CA LYS A 91 1.54 -14.46 -2.98
C LYS A 91 1.13 -15.89 -2.61
N GLU A 92 1.88 -16.53 -1.73
CA GLU A 92 1.67 -17.91 -1.29
C GLU A 92 0.48 -18.01 -0.32
N HIS A 93 0.28 -16.99 0.51
CA HIS A 93 -0.73 -16.96 1.56
C HIS A 93 -1.97 -16.12 1.21
N LYS A 94 -2.13 -15.69 -0.04
CA LYS A 94 -3.23 -14.76 -0.43
C LYS A 94 -4.61 -15.27 0.00
N ASN A 95 -4.83 -16.57 -0.11
CA ASN A 95 -6.12 -17.21 0.19
C ASN A 95 -6.40 -17.34 1.69
N ASP A 96 -5.39 -17.09 2.54
CA ASP A 96 -5.54 -17.12 3.99
C ASP A 96 -6.16 -15.80 4.50
N TYR A 97 -6.18 -14.75 3.66
CA TYR A 97 -6.66 -13.41 4.02
C TYR A 97 -8.05 -13.11 3.46
N ILE A 98 -8.88 -12.47 4.28
CA ILE A 98 -10.03 -11.68 3.82
C ILE A 98 -9.48 -10.43 3.13
N LEU A 99 -9.81 -10.21 1.86
CA LEU A 99 -9.36 -9.04 1.12
C LEU A 99 -10.38 -7.92 1.27
N VAL A 100 -9.94 -6.79 1.83
CA VAL A 100 -10.74 -5.57 1.94
C VAL A 100 -10.30 -4.61 0.84
N ASP A 101 -11.18 -4.35 -0.12
CA ASP A 101 -10.95 -3.35 -1.15
C ASP A 101 -11.03 -1.94 -0.56
N TYR A 102 -9.91 -1.22 -0.60
CA TYR A 102 -9.87 0.19 -0.23
C TYR A 102 -10.34 1.03 -1.40
N HIS A 103 -11.38 1.81 -1.14
CA HIS A 103 -11.96 2.75 -2.07
C HIS A 103 -11.64 4.19 -1.65
N THR A 104 -11.35 5.04 -2.63
CA THR A 104 -11.06 6.47 -2.41
C THR A 104 -12.35 7.31 -2.37
N GLY A 105 -12.25 8.48 -1.76
CA GLY A 105 -13.35 9.44 -1.62
C GLY A 105 -14.32 9.12 -0.46
N PRO A 106 -15.22 10.05 -0.10
CA PRO A 106 -16.06 9.92 1.10
C PRO A 106 -16.90 8.64 1.14
N LYS A 107 -17.58 8.31 0.02
CA LYS A 107 -18.34 7.06 -0.12
C LYS A 107 -17.45 5.82 -0.07
N GLY A 108 -16.24 5.92 -0.63
CA GLY A 108 -15.26 4.82 -0.64
C GLY A 108 -14.75 4.48 0.76
N ILE A 109 -14.45 5.51 1.54
CA ILE A 109 -14.02 5.36 2.93
C ILE A 109 -15.14 4.76 3.78
N GLU A 110 -16.39 5.19 3.56
CA GLU A 110 -17.55 4.60 4.24
C GLU A 110 -17.71 3.10 3.93
N MET A 111 -17.57 2.70 2.65
CA MET A 111 -17.60 1.28 2.27
C MET A 111 -16.46 0.49 2.93
N THR A 112 -15.24 1.04 2.92
CA THR A 112 -14.07 0.41 3.54
C THR A 112 -14.28 0.24 5.05
N ALA A 113 -14.81 1.26 5.73
CA ALA A 113 -15.10 1.20 7.17
C ALA A 113 -16.17 0.16 7.51
N LYS A 114 -17.18 -0.03 6.65
CA LYS A 114 -18.19 -1.09 6.81
C LYS A 114 -17.58 -2.49 6.67
N GLU A 115 -16.64 -2.70 5.75
CA GLU A 115 -15.95 -3.99 5.62
C GLU A 115 -15.06 -4.30 6.83
N PHE A 116 -14.37 -3.30 7.38
CA PHE A 116 -13.64 -3.46 8.65
C PHE A 116 -14.58 -3.84 9.79
N ASP A 117 -15.71 -3.13 9.93
CA ASP A 117 -16.69 -3.39 10.98
C ASP A 117 -17.23 -4.83 10.94
N LYS A 118 -17.56 -5.34 9.74
CA LYS A 118 -17.98 -6.73 9.54
C LYS A 118 -16.94 -7.74 10.03
N ILE A 119 -15.67 -7.54 9.67
CA ILE A 119 -14.57 -8.45 10.06
C ILE A 119 -14.41 -8.42 11.58
N PHE A 120 -14.44 -7.24 12.19
CA PHE A 120 -14.29 -7.08 13.64
C PHE A 120 -15.47 -7.64 14.41
N GLU A 121 -16.70 -7.49 13.89
CA GLU A 121 -17.88 -8.11 14.47
C GLU A 121 -17.79 -9.64 14.44
N GLN A 122 -17.33 -10.23 13.33
CA GLN A 122 -17.14 -11.68 13.20
C GLN A 122 -16.20 -12.27 14.25
N VAL A 123 -15.15 -11.52 14.62
CA VAL A 123 -14.20 -11.93 15.68
C VAL A 123 -14.54 -11.36 17.05
N GLN A 124 -15.78 -10.88 17.24
CA GLN A 124 -16.34 -10.45 18.52
C GLN A 124 -15.60 -9.26 19.16
N VAL A 125 -15.06 -8.34 18.35
CA VAL A 125 -14.57 -7.06 18.86
C VAL A 125 -15.73 -6.27 19.47
N PRO A 126 -15.58 -5.72 20.70
CA PRO A 126 -16.62 -4.92 21.36
C PRO A 126 -17.14 -3.77 20.50
N ALA A 127 -18.46 -3.52 20.60
CA ALA A 127 -19.15 -2.56 19.74
C ALA A 127 -18.64 -1.11 19.91
N ASP A 128 -18.23 -0.73 21.12
CA ASP A 128 -17.64 0.58 21.42
C ASP A 128 -16.29 0.77 20.73
N MET A 129 -15.44 -0.26 20.72
CA MET A 129 -14.16 -0.23 19.97
C MET A 129 -14.39 -0.15 18.46
N ARG A 130 -15.34 -0.92 17.93
CA ARG A 130 -15.71 -0.86 16.52
C ARG A 130 -16.23 0.51 16.12
N ALA A 131 -17.11 1.10 16.92
CA ALA A 131 -17.62 2.45 16.71
C ALA A 131 -16.50 3.51 16.74
N LEU A 132 -15.54 3.38 17.66
CA LEU A 132 -14.36 4.25 17.69
C LEU A 132 -13.55 4.13 16.39
N ILE A 133 -13.20 2.92 15.96
CA ILE A 133 -12.45 2.71 14.71
C ILE A 133 -13.19 3.30 13.51
N GLN A 134 -14.50 3.04 13.41
CA GLN A 134 -15.32 3.58 12.33
C GLN A 134 -15.32 5.12 12.32
N SER A 135 -15.47 5.76 13.48
CA SER A 135 -15.43 7.22 13.59
C SER A 135 -14.06 7.80 13.22
N GLU A 136 -12.96 7.16 13.63
CA GLU A 136 -11.59 7.56 13.27
C GLU A 136 -11.35 7.46 11.76
N MET A 137 -11.81 6.37 11.12
CA MET A 137 -11.72 6.20 9.68
C MET A 137 -12.47 7.28 8.91
N LEU A 138 -13.66 7.66 9.39
CA LEU A 138 -14.50 8.68 8.76
C LEU A 138 -14.02 10.11 9.03
N SER A 139 -13.44 10.38 10.21
CA SER A 139 -12.99 11.73 10.59
C SER A 139 -11.85 12.27 9.71
N LYS A 140 -10.97 11.39 9.23
CA LYS A 140 -9.82 11.77 8.38
C LYS A 140 -10.16 11.96 6.91
N SER A 141 -11.41 11.73 6.51
CA SER A 141 -11.87 11.96 5.13
C SER A 141 -12.05 13.44 4.75
N GLY A 142 -11.80 14.36 5.70
CA GLY A 142 -11.95 15.82 5.54
C GLY A 142 -10.66 16.65 5.56
N SER A 143 -9.46 16.07 5.43
CA SER A 143 -8.23 16.86 5.27
C SER A 143 -7.93 17.12 3.78
N PRO A 144 -7.75 18.38 3.36
CA PRO A 144 -7.50 18.76 1.96
C PRO A 144 -6.28 18.09 1.33
#